data_AF-E7C8Y9-F1
#
_entry.id   AF-E7C8Y9-F1
#
_cell.length_a   1.000
_cell.length_b   1.000
_cell.length_c   1.000
_cell.angle_alpha   90.00
_cell.angle_beta   90.00
_cell.angle_gamma   90.00
#
_symmetry.space_group_name_H-M   'P 1'
#
loop_
_entity.id
_entity.type
_entity.pdbx_description
1 polymer ?
#
loop_
_entity_poly.entity_id
_entity_poly.type
_entity_poly.pdbx_seq_one_letter_code
_entity_poly.pdbx_strand_id
1 'polypeptide(L)'
;KDIERQKPNVFRMKLMGAEVISVKNGSGTLKDACNEALRDWSASYKTSHYMIGTAAGPHPYPTMVREFQRIIGKETKKQILEQENKLPDFIIACVGGGSNAIGIFSDFI
;
A
#
# COMPACT_ATOMS: atom_id res chain seq x y z
N LYS A 1 3.20 19.41 6.05
CA LYS A 1 4.26 18.85 6.95
C LYS A 1 4.93 17.64 6.31
N ASP A 2 4.16 16.68 5.79
CA ASP A 2 4.73 15.46 5.19
C ASP A 2 5.50 15.72 3.88
N ILE A 3 5.02 16.63 3.02
CA ILE A 3 5.77 17.08 1.82
C ILE A 3 7.16 17.60 2.17
N GLU A 4 7.27 18.42 3.22
CA GLU A 4 8.55 18.97 3.67
C GLU A 4 9.47 17.89 4.24
N ARG A 5 8.91 16.96 5.02
CA ARG A 5 9.66 15.83 5.61
C ARG A 5 10.12 14.82 4.56
N GLN A 6 9.37 14.68 3.46
CA GLN A 6 9.59 13.71 2.39
C GLN A 6 10.02 14.38 1.08
N LYS A 7 10.70 15.54 1.16
CA LYS A 7 11.22 16.29 -0.01
C LYS A 7 11.92 15.42 -1.06
N PRO A 8 12.81 14.46 -0.70
CA PRO A 8 13.43 13.59 -1.70
C PRO A 8 12.42 12.78 -2.52
N ASN A 9 11.34 12.31 -1.88
CA ASN A 9 10.30 11.52 -2.56
C ASN A 9 9.41 12.41 -3.43
N VAL A 10 9.06 13.61 -2.96
CA VAL A 10 8.32 14.61 -3.76
C VAL A 10 9.10 14.97 -5.03
N PHE A 11 10.42 15.15 -4.90
CA PHE A 11 11.29 15.41 -6.05
C PHE A 11 11.31 14.25 -7.04
N ARG A 12 11.45 13.01 -6.56
CA ARG A 12 11.38 11.81 -7.41
C ARG A 12 10.05 11.68 -8.16
N MET A 13 8.92 11.94 -7.49
CA MET A 13 7.60 11.91 -8.13
C MET A 13 7.53 12.91 -9.30
N LYS A 14 8.00 14.14 -9.08
CA LYS A 14 8.03 15.18 -10.13
C LYS A 14 8.99 14.83 -11.27
N LEU A 15 10.15 14.24 -10.98
CA LEU A 15 11.08 13.75 -12.01
C LEU A 15 10.45 12.67 -12.90
N MET A 16 9.56 11.85 -12.35
CA MET A 16 8.81 10.83 -13.10
C MET A 16 7.56 11.39 -13.81
N GLY A 17 7.35 12.72 -13.79
CA GLY A 17 6.23 13.38 -14.44
C GLY A 17 4.92 13.41 -13.63
N ALA A 18 4.93 12.96 -12.37
CA ALA A 18 3.74 13.02 -11.53
C ALA A 18 3.50 14.44 -10.97
N GLU A 19 2.24 14.88 -11.00
CA GLU A 19 1.81 16.05 -10.26
C GLU A 19 1.69 15.72 -8.76
N VAL A 20 2.25 16.57 -7.90
CA VAL A 20 2.19 16.40 -6.44
C VAL A 20 1.30 17.49 -5.84
N ILE A 21 0.10 17.10 -5.43
CA ILE A 21 -0.91 18.00 -4.88
C ILE A 21 -0.82 18.04 -3.36
N SER A 22 -0.56 19.23 -2.81
CA SER A 22 -0.48 19.46 -1.37
C SER A 22 -1.87 19.58 -0.74
N VAL A 23 -2.24 18.65 0.14
CA VAL A 23 -3.45 18.80 0.98
C VAL A 23 -3.16 19.69 2.18
N LYS A 24 -3.84 20.84 2.25
CA LYS A 24 -3.75 21.82 3.34
C LYS A 24 -4.91 21.74 4.33
N ASN A 25 -5.97 21.00 3.99
CA ASN A 25 -7.15 20.81 4.84
C ASN A 25 -6.84 19.87 6.01
N GLY A 26 -7.52 20.09 7.14
CA GLY A 26 -7.42 19.21 8.30
C GLY A 26 -6.05 19.23 9.00
N SER A 27 -5.56 18.06 9.39
CA SER A 27 -4.27 17.89 10.09
C SER A 27 -3.06 17.91 9.17
N GLY A 28 -3.29 17.85 7.85
CA GLY A 28 -2.23 17.78 6.83
C GLY A 28 -1.42 16.49 6.91
N THR A 29 -2.09 15.37 7.24
CA THR A 29 -1.50 14.03 7.36
C THR A 29 -2.02 13.08 6.28
N LEU A 30 -1.52 11.84 6.26
CA LEU A 30 -1.94 10.78 5.33
C LEU A 30 -3.46 10.60 5.24
N LYS A 31 -4.18 10.67 6.38
CA LYS A 31 -5.64 10.52 6.40
C LYS A 31 -6.33 11.58 5.56
N ASP A 32 -5.89 12.83 5.66
CA ASP A 32 -6.46 13.95 4.92
C ASP A 32 -6.17 13.81 3.42
N ALA A 33 -4.97 13.34 3.07
CA ALA A 33 -4.60 13.04 1.68
C ALA A 33 -5.46 11.91 1.08
N CYS A 34 -5.74 10.84 1.83
CA CYS A 34 -6.63 9.77 1.39
C CYS A 34 -8.06 10.27 1.13
N ASN A 35 -8.57 11.15 2.01
CA ASN A 35 -9.91 11.69 1.86
C ASN A 35 -10.06 12.57 0.62
N GLU A 36 -9.09 13.47 0.36
CA GLU A 36 -9.14 14.31 -0.85
C GLU A 36 -8.95 13.48 -2.13
N ALA A 37 -8.11 12.43 -2.10
CA ALA A 37 -7.96 11.53 -3.25
C ALA A 37 -9.24 10.74 -3.56
N LEU A 38 -9.97 10.27 -2.54
CA LEU A 38 -11.28 9.63 -2.73
C LEU A 38 -12.33 10.62 -3.24
N ARG A 39 -12.30 11.86 -2.76
CA ARG A 39 -13.19 12.93 -3.24
C ARG A 39 -12.93 13.24 -4.71
N ASP A 40 -11.67 13.40 -5.12
CA ASP A 40 -11.30 13.57 -6.53
C ASP A 40 -11.85 12.40 -7.36
N TRP A 41 -11.56 11.17 -6.92
CA TRP A 41 -12.00 9.98 -7.65
C TRP A 41 -13.52 9.90 -7.80
N SER A 42 -14.29 10.33 -6.80
CA SER A 42 -15.75 10.36 -6.90
C SER A 42 -16.26 11.24 -8.06
N ALA A 43 -15.50 12.28 -8.44
CA ALA A 43 -15.81 13.16 -9.56
C ALA A 43 -15.13 12.72 -10.88
N SER A 44 -14.01 11.98 -10.82
CA SER A 44 -13.15 11.66 -11.97
C SER A 44 -13.12 10.19 -12.39
N TYR A 45 -13.86 9.30 -11.71
CA TYR A 45 -13.75 7.82 -11.86
C TYR A 45 -13.86 7.27 -13.29
N LYS A 46 -14.50 8.00 -14.22
CA LYS A 46 -14.63 7.59 -15.63
C LYS A 46 -13.29 7.63 -16.38
N THR A 47 -12.37 8.50 -15.96
CA THR A 47 -11.08 8.74 -16.62
C THR A 47 -9.89 8.49 -15.70
N SER A 48 -10.15 8.15 -14.43
CA SER A 48 -9.12 8.04 -13.40
C SER A 48 -9.35 6.83 -12.52
N HIS A 49 -8.28 6.09 -12.24
CA HIS A 49 -8.29 4.98 -11.30
C HIS A 49 -7.67 5.41 -9.97
N TYR A 50 -8.40 5.23 -8.87
CA TYR A 50 -7.86 5.45 -7.54
C TYR A 50 -6.98 4.26 -7.11
N MET A 51 -5.67 4.45 -7.17
CA MET A 51 -4.67 3.47 -6.77
C MET A 51 -4.40 3.56 -5.26
N ILE A 52 -5.21 2.86 -4.46
CA ILE A 52 -5.01 2.83 -3.01
C ILE A 52 -3.73 2.09 -2.64
N GLY A 53 -2.95 2.65 -1.70
CA GLY A 53 -1.62 2.14 -1.36
C GLY A 53 -1.57 1.05 -0.29
N THR A 54 -2.71 0.55 0.19
CA THR A 54 -2.72 -0.44 1.29
C THR A 54 -3.97 -1.32 1.30
N ALA A 55 -3.95 -2.40 2.10
CA ALA A 55 -5.05 -3.38 2.20
C ALA A 55 -6.19 -2.86 3.09
N ALA A 56 -6.74 -1.71 2.71
CA ALA A 56 -7.82 -1.02 3.40
C ALA A 56 -8.82 -0.45 2.38
N GLY A 57 -9.76 0.36 2.86
CA GLY A 57 -10.81 0.95 2.03
C GLY A 57 -11.96 -0.02 1.74
N PRO A 58 -12.92 0.40 0.90
CA PRO A 58 -14.09 -0.41 0.58
C PRO A 58 -13.70 -1.61 -0.30
N HIS A 59 -14.54 -2.65 -0.28
CA HIS A 59 -14.47 -3.69 -1.32
C HIS A 59 -14.53 -3.03 -2.72
N PRO A 60 -13.71 -3.45 -3.69
CA PRO A 60 -12.85 -4.65 -3.70
C PRO A 60 -11.40 -4.46 -3.26
N TYR A 61 -11.01 -3.27 -2.77
CA TYR A 61 -9.60 -2.94 -2.55
C TYR A 61 -8.85 -3.87 -1.59
N PRO A 62 -9.38 -4.24 -0.40
CA PRO A 62 -8.67 -5.16 0.49
C PRO A 62 -8.35 -6.51 -0.17
N THR A 63 -9.31 -7.07 -0.92
CA THR A 63 -9.13 -8.33 -1.66
C THR A 63 -8.10 -8.19 -2.77
N MET A 64 -8.21 -7.13 -3.57
CA MET A 64 -7.30 -6.87 -4.68
C MET A 64 -5.86 -6.69 -4.21
N VAL A 65 -5.64 -5.87 -3.18
CA VAL A 65 -4.31 -5.61 -2.62
C VAL A 65 -3.71 -6.87 -2.01
N ARG A 66 -4.52 -7.69 -1.30
CA ARG A 66 -4.07 -8.99 -0.80
C ARG A 66 -3.58 -9.87 -1.95
N GLU A 67 -4.37 -10.02 -3.02
CA GLU A 67 -3.98 -10.88 -4.14
C GLU A 67 -2.69 -10.42 -4.82
N PHE A 68 -2.51 -9.10 -5.01
CA PHE A 68 -1.29 -8.55 -5.59
C PHE A 68 -0.07 -8.69 -4.66
N GLN A 69 -0.25 -8.67 -3.34
CA GLN A 69 0.84 -8.81 -2.38
C GLN A 69 1.13 -10.27 -1.97
N ARG A 70 0.23 -11.22 -2.26
CA ARG A 70 0.38 -12.65 -1.89
C ARG A 70 1.66 -13.30 -2.43
N ILE A 71 2.26 -12.72 -3.47
CA ILE A 71 3.55 -13.19 -3.99
C ILE A 71 4.63 -13.25 -2.90
N ILE A 72 4.60 -12.34 -1.92
CA ILE A 72 5.54 -12.33 -0.79
C ILE A 72 5.45 -13.64 -0.01
N GLY A 73 4.24 -14.07 0.36
CA GLY A 73 4.01 -15.32 1.09
C GLY A 73 4.43 -16.55 0.28
N LYS A 74 4.08 -16.58 -1.01
CA LYS A 74 4.43 -17.68 -1.92
C LYS A 74 5.93 -17.87 -2.05
N GLU A 75 6.67 -16.78 -2.27
CA GLU A 75 8.12 -16.82 -2.39
C GLU A 75 8.76 -17.20 -1.06
N THR A 76 8.31 -16.62 0.05
CA THR A 76 8.81 -16.93 1.40
C THR A 76 8.64 -18.43 1.71
N LYS A 77 7.46 -18.99 1.42
CA LYS A 77 7.17 -20.41 1.67
C LYS A 77 8.04 -21.33 0.83
N LYS A 78 8.27 -20.99 -0.43
CA LYS A 78 9.19 -21.73 -1.29
C LYS A 78 10.62 -21.67 -0.75
N GLN A 79 11.10 -20.47 -0.44
CA GLN A 79 12.48 -20.24 0.02
C GLN A 79 12.77 -20.92 1.36
N ILE A 80 11.85 -20.85 2.32
CA ILE A 80 12.06 -21.45 3.65
C ILE A 80 12.04 -22.98 3.59
N LEU A 81 11.23 -23.58 2.71
CA LEU A 81 11.25 -25.02 2.47
C LEU A 81 12.54 -25.47 1.78
N GLU A 82 13.08 -24.66 0.85
CA GLU A 82 14.37 -24.95 0.20
C GLU A 82 15.55 -24.85 1.17
N GLN A 83 15.53 -23.90 2.12
CA GLN A 83 16.64 -23.64 3.04
C GLN A 83 16.60 -24.49 4.31
N GLU A 84 15.42 -24.67 4.91
CA GLU A 84 15.25 -25.25 6.23
C GLU A 84 14.44 -26.57 6.21
N ASN A 85 13.86 -26.94 5.05
CA ASN A 85 13.00 -28.11 4.86
C ASN A 85 11.86 -28.22 5.90
N LYS A 86 11.38 -27.08 6.39
CA LYS A 86 10.25 -26.95 7.31
C LYS A 86 9.60 -25.58 7.17
N LEU A 87 8.36 -25.46 7.67
CA LEU A 87 7.70 -24.16 7.80
C LEU A 87 8.28 -23.39 9.00
N PRO A 88 8.25 -22.04 8.95
CA PRO A 88 8.73 -21.23 10.06
C PRO A 88 7.75 -21.28 11.23
N ASP A 89 8.27 -21.23 12.45
CA ASP A 89 7.45 -21.18 13.67
C ASP A 89 6.66 -19.86 13.76
N PHE A 90 7.23 -18.77 13.24
CA PHE A 90 6.63 -17.44 13.25
C PHE A 90 6.89 -16.70 11.94
N ILE A 91 5.89 -15.93 11.50
CA ILE A 91 6.03 -14.88 10.49
C ILE A 91 5.76 -13.53 11.17
N ILE A 92 6.62 -12.53 10.94
CA ILE A 92 6.52 -11.22 11.57
C ILE A 92 6.51 -10.15 10.49
N ALA A 93 5.53 -9.23 10.55
CA ALA A 93 5.39 -8.12 9.61
C ALA A 93 4.81 -6.89 10.30
N CYS A 94 5.21 -5.69 9.88
CA CYS A 94 4.69 -4.45 10.45
C CYS A 94 3.30 -4.11 9.89
N VAL A 95 2.44 -3.54 10.74
CA VAL A 95 1.06 -3.22 10.36
C VAL A 95 0.80 -1.72 10.46
N GLY A 96 0.87 -1.06 9.32
CA GLY A 96 0.21 0.22 9.08
C GLY A 96 -1.21 -0.03 8.57
N GLY A 97 -1.41 0.05 7.25
CA GLY A 97 -2.65 -0.38 6.59
C GLY A 97 -2.70 -1.87 6.20
N GLY A 98 -1.65 -2.64 6.49
CA GLY A 98 -1.67 -4.11 6.45
C GLY A 98 -1.28 -4.79 5.13
N SER A 99 -0.98 -4.07 4.04
CA SER A 99 -0.69 -4.68 2.73
C SER A 99 0.51 -5.64 2.72
N ASN A 100 1.64 -5.25 3.30
CA ASN A 100 2.82 -6.12 3.37
C ASN A 100 2.55 -7.37 4.25
N ALA A 101 1.88 -7.15 5.39
CA ALA A 101 1.59 -8.20 6.36
C ALA A 101 0.60 -9.23 5.80
N ILE A 102 -0.51 -8.79 5.21
CA ILE A 102 -1.46 -9.72 4.60
C ILE A 102 -0.84 -10.43 3.39
N GLY A 103 0.06 -9.76 2.66
CA GLY A 103 0.80 -10.36 1.55
C GLY A 103 1.65 -11.55 1.97
N ILE A 104 2.45 -11.40 3.04
CA ILE A 104 3.26 -12.50 3.56
C ILE A 104 2.39 -13.58 4.23
N PHE A 105 1.37 -13.20 5.00
CA PHE A 105 0.54 -14.16 5.73
C PHE A 105 -0.39 -15.00 4.83
N SER A 106 -0.78 -14.51 3.64
CA SER A 106 -1.79 -15.15 2.78
C SER A 106 -1.48 -16.58 2.35
N ASP A 107 -0.23 -17.03 2.41
CA ASP A 107 0.17 -18.39 2.05
C ASP A 107 0.47 -19.28 3.28
N PHE A 108 0.32 -18.73 4.49
CA PHE A 108 0.57 -19.43 5.77
C PHE A 108 -0.68 -19.53 6.66
N ILE A 109 -1.82 -18.97 6.24
CA ILE A 109 -3.12 -19.00 6.92
C ILE A 109 -4.16 -19.68 6.02
#